data_AF-A0A8H5FG58-F1
#
_entry.id   AF-A0A8H5FG58-F1
#
_cell.length_a   1.000
_cell.length_b   1.000
_cell.length_c   1.000
_cell.angle_alpha   90.00
_cell.angle_beta   90.00
_cell.angle_gamma   90.00
#
_symmetry.space_group_name_H-M   'P 1'
#
loop_
_entity.id
_entity.type
_entity.pdbx_description
1 polymer ?
#
loop_
_entity_poly.entity_id
_entity_poly.type
_entity_poly.pdbx_seq_one_letter_code
_entity_poly.pdbx_strand_id
1 'polypeptide(L)'
;MGPQRYQYPYNKSLMLKRIEDLKAPWHTVDKGDDEFDFVTVFIGFLWDLVQRRVSLPEEKRLKYLTRIDTFLHDYKSSRCQLKIMEKIHGYLCHCSFVY
;
A
#
# COMPACT_ATOMS: atom_id res chain seq x y z
N MET A 1 -13.82 -32.74 15.14
CA MET A 1 -12.53 -32.06 15.37
C MET A 1 -12.70 -30.60 15.00
N GLY A 2 -12.54 -29.67 15.95
CA GLY A 2 -12.62 -28.25 15.65
C GLY A 2 -11.43 -27.78 14.81
N PRO A 3 -11.52 -26.63 14.11
CA PRO A 3 -10.40 -26.12 13.32
C PRO A 3 -9.22 -25.82 14.26
N GLN A 4 -8.08 -26.43 13.97
CA GLN A 4 -6.84 -26.15 14.68
C GLN A 4 -6.42 -24.72 14.36
N ARG A 5 -6.43 -23.85 15.37
CA ARG A 5 -5.94 -22.47 15.22
C ARG A 5 -4.41 -22.50 15.21
N TYR A 6 -3.84 -22.15 14.07
CA TYR A 6 -2.42 -21.86 13.97
C TYR A 6 -2.15 -20.48 14.60
N GLN A 7 -1.19 -20.41 15.50
CA GLN A 7 -0.74 -19.17 16.12
C GLN A 7 0.70 -18.89 15.68
N TYR A 8 0.92 -17.69 15.15
CA TYR A 8 2.24 -17.24 14.74
C TYR A 8 2.69 -16.09 15.63
N PRO A 9 3.96 -16.05 16.07
CA PRO A 9 4.46 -15.02 16.96
C PRO A 9 4.80 -13.69 16.24
N TYR A 10 4.73 -13.66 14.90
CA TYR A 10 5.03 -12.50 14.05
C TYR A 10 6.30 -11.72 14.47
N ASN A 11 7.37 -12.46 14.78
CA ASN A 11 8.59 -11.89 15.37
C ASN A 11 9.69 -11.68 14.32
N LYS A 12 10.21 -10.45 14.21
CA LYS A 12 11.30 -10.06 13.28
C LYS A 12 12.56 -10.91 13.48
N SER A 13 13.02 -11.09 14.71
CA SER A 13 14.20 -11.91 15.03
C SER A 13 14.04 -13.36 14.58
N LEU A 14 12.85 -13.95 14.76
CA LEU A 14 12.56 -15.30 14.29
C LEU A 14 12.56 -15.37 12.75
N MET A 15 12.01 -14.36 12.08
CA MET A 15 12.02 -14.26 10.62
C MET A 15 13.46 -14.16 10.09
N LEU A 16 14.28 -13.26 10.65
CA LEU A 16 15.69 -13.08 10.29
C LEU A 16 16.50 -14.37 10.52
N LYS A 17 16.29 -15.06 11.64
CA LYS A 17 16.95 -16.35 11.91
C LYS A 17 16.63 -17.41 10.86
N ARG A 18 15.39 -17.45 10.34
CA ARG A 18 14.97 -18.45 9.34
C ARG A 18 15.60 -18.25 7.97
N ILE A 19 16.11 -17.05 7.70
CA ILE A 19 16.66 -16.68 6.40
C ILE A 19 18.17 -16.40 6.47
N GLU A 20 18.80 -16.65 7.62
CA GLU A 20 20.22 -16.42 7.86
C GLU A 20 21.10 -17.19 6.84
N ASP A 21 20.74 -18.44 6.54
CA ASP A 21 21.45 -19.29 5.59
C ASP A 21 21.43 -18.77 4.15
N LEU A 22 20.51 -17.85 3.81
CA LEU A 22 20.48 -17.21 2.50
C LEU A 22 21.64 -16.25 2.30
N LYS A 23 22.30 -15.81 3.38
CA LYS A 23 23.40 -14.83 3.37
C LYS A 23 23.07 -13.56 2.57
N ALA A 24 21.78 -13.22 2.50
CA ALA A 24 21.32 -12.05 1.78
C ALA A 24 21.77 -10.76 2.52
N PRO A 25 22.26 -9.74 1.80
CA PRO A 25 22.63 -8.47 2.42
C PRO A 25 21.38 -7.69 2.82
N TRP A 26 21.00 -7.79 4.10
CA TRP A 26 19.86 -7.04 4.65
C TRP A 26 20.27 -5.62 5.03
N HIS A 27 19.39 -4.66 4.74
CA HIS A 27 19.54 -3.30 5.22
C HIS A 27 19.19 -3.25 6.71
N THR A 28 20.15 -2.88 7.56
CA THR A 28 20.01 -2.98 9.03
C THR A 28 19.48 -1.72 9.71
N VAL A 29 19.50 -0.58 9.03
CA VAL A 29 19.25 0.74 9.66
C VAL A 29 18.07 1.49 9.06
N ASP A 30 17.80 1.34 7.76
CA ASP A 30 16.88 2.24 7.05
C ASP A 30 15.73 1.56 6.31
N LYS A 31 15.62 0.22 6.37
CA LYS A 31 14.54 -0.50 5.66
C LYS A 31 13.93 -1.62 6.50
N GLY A 32 12.59 -1.67 6.46
CA GLY A 32 11.77 -2.63 7.17
C GLY A 32 11.39 -2.12 8.56
N ASP A 33 10.25 -2.61 9.06
CA ASP A 33 9.76 -2.26 10.40
C ASP A 33 10.53 -3.04 11.48
N ASP A 34 10.66 -2.46 12.67
CA ASP A 34 11.29 -3.13 13.82
C ASP A 34 10.36 -4.13 14.50
N GLU A 35 9.09 -3.79 14.53
CA GLU A 35 8.03 -4.64 15.06
C GLU A 35 7.04 -4.96 13.95
N PHE A 36 6.36 -6.10 14.09
CA PHE A 36 5.28 -6.44 13.19
C PHE A 36 4.04 -5.62 13.57
N ASP A 37 3.51 -4.86 12.61
CA ASP A 37 2.25 -4.16 12.75
C ASP A 37 1.14 -4.85 11.94
N PHE A 38 -0.05 -4.94 12.53
CA PHE A 38 -1.23 -5.44 11.86
C PHE A 38 -1.89 -4.37 10.98
N VAL A 39 -1.50 -3.11 11.15
CA VAL A 39 -1.90 -1.97 10.31
C VAL A 39 -0.65 -1.31 9.75
N THR A 40 -0.34 -1.55 8.48
CA THR A 40 0.93 -1.07 7.89
C THR A 40 0.77 -0.55 6.47
N VAL A 41 1.66 0.34 6.04
CA VAL A 41 1.72 0.82 4.66
C VAL A 41 2.73 -0.01 3.86
N PHE A 42 2.24 -0.81 2.92
CA PHE A 42 3.06 -1.65 2.06
C PHE A 42 2.69 -1.49 0.59
N ILE A 43 3.70 -1.28 -0.26
CA ILE A 43 3.56 -0.99 -1.70
C ILE A 43 2.59 0.19 -1.94
N GLY A 44 2.58 1.15 -1.00
CA GLY A 44 1.80 2.38 -1.09
C GLY A 44 0.30 2.22 -0.81
N PHE A 45 -0.12 1.11 -0.20
CA PHE A 45 -1.46 0.88 0.34
C PHE A 45 -1.39 0.67 1.85
N LEU A 46 -2.42 1.11 2.55
CA LEU A 46 -2.65 0.78 3.95
C LEU A 46 -3.32 -0.60 4.03
N TRP A 47 -2.67 -1.53 4.71
CA TRP A 47 -3.16 -2.87 4.97
C TRP A 47 -3.62 -2.94 6.41
N ASP A 48 -4.91 -3.21 6.62
CA ASP A 48 -5.46 -3.60 7.92
C ASP A 48 -5.69 -5.10 7.88
N LEU A 49 -4.74 -5.85 8.44
CA LEU A 49 -4.74 -7.30 8.43
C LEU A 49 -5.83 -7.88 9.36
N VAL A 50 -6.22 -7.15 10.40
CA VAL A 50 -7.28 -7.58 11.34
C VAL A 50 -8.63 -7.56 10.65
N GLN A 51 -8.95 -6.45 9.97
CA GLN A 51 -10.20 -6.28 9.25
C GLN A 51 -10.18 -6.87 7.83
N ARG A 52 -9.01 -7.33 7.36
CA ARG A 52 -8.77 -7.81 6.00
C ARG A 52 -9.13 -6.76 4.95
N ARG A 53 -8.70 -5.53 5.20
CA ARG A 53 -8.97 -4.38 4.34
C ARG A 53 -7.67 -3.85 3.78
N VAL A 54 -7.76 -3.40 2.54
CA VAL A 54 -6.69 -2.68 1.88
C VAL A 54 -7.27 -1.38 1.36
N SER A 55 -6.60 -0.27 1.62
CA SER A 55 -7.05 1.05 1.20
C SER A 55 -5.86 1.92 0.80
N LEU A 56 -6.13 3.06 0.19
CA LEU A 56 -5.10 4.10 0.10
C LEU A 56 -4.80 4.64 1.52
N PRO A 57 -3.54 4.97 1.83
CA PRO A 57 -3.24 5.82 2.97
C PRO A 57 -3.93 7.18 2.79
N GLU A 58 -4.36 7.78 3.90
CA GLU A 58 -5.18 9.01 3.88
C GLU A 58 -4.51 10.15 3.11
N GLU A 59 -3.22 10.38 3.32
CA GLU A 59 -2.45 11.41 2.60
C GLU A 59 -2.50 11.20 1.07
N LYS A 60 -2.34 9.94 0.62
CA LYS A 60 -2.41 9.60 -0.81
C LYS A 60 -3.83 9.75 -1.33
N ARG A 61 -4.84 9.36 -0.55
CA ARG A 61 -6.26 9.53 -0.88
C ARG A 61 -6.61 11.01 -1.11
N LEU A 62 -6.23 11.89 -0.18
CA LEU A 62 -6.46 13.33 -0.29
C LEU A 62 -5.77 13.92 -1.51
N LYS A 63 -4.50 13.56 -1.74
CA LYS A 63 -3.74 13.99 -2.93
C LYS A 63 -4.41 13.58 -4.24
N TYR A 64 -4.99 12.39 -4.31
CA TYR A 64 -5.68 11.90 -5.49
C TYR A 64 -6.99 12.65 -5.70
N LEU A 65 -7.76 12.83 -4.63
CA LEU A 65 -9.01 13.59 -4.64
C LEU A 65 -8.78 15.02 -5.14
N THR A 66 -7.84 15.76 -4.54
CA THR A 66 -7.50 17.12 -4.99
C THR A 66 -7.17 17.17 -6.48
N ARG A 67 -6.39 16.21 -6.99
CA ARG A 67 -6.02 16.17 -8.43
C ARG A 67 -7.22 15.91 -9.33
N ILE A 68 -8.13 15.04 -8.92
CA ILE A 68 -9.35 14.74 -9.66
C ILE A 68 -10.26 15.98 -9.65
N ASP A 69 -10.43 16.61 -8.50
CA ASP A 69 -11.26 17.83 -8.38
C ASP A 69 -10.70 18.96 -9.23
N THR A 70 -9.38 19.20 -9.20
CA THR A 70 -8.72 20.17 -10.08
C THR A 70 -8.93 19.83 -11.56
N PHE A 71 -8.76 18.56 -11.95
CA PHE A 71 -8.98 18.15 -13.33
C PHE A 71 -10.43 18.37 -13.79
N LEU A 72 -11.41 17.97 -12.97
CA LEU A 72 -12.82 18.14 -13.27
C LEU A 72 -13.22 19.61 -13.35
N HIS A 73 -12.63 20.46 -12.50
CA HIS A 73 -12.82 21.90 -12.55
C HIS A 73 -12.25 22.51 -13.83
N ASP A 74 -10.99 22.24 -14.14
CA ASP A 74 -10.25 22.89 -15.23
C ASP A 74 -10.72 22.45 -16.63
N TYR A 75 -11.21 21.20 -16.74
CA TYR A 75 -11.61 20.58 -18.01
C TYR A 75 -13.11 20.32 -18.13
N LYS A 76 -13.95 20.94 -17.29
CA LYS A 76 -15.41 20.75 -17.28
C LYS A 76 -16.09 20.97 -18.64
N SER A 77 -15.58 21.91 -19.43
CA SER A 77 -16.15 22.30 -20.73
C SER A 77 -15.09 22.49 -21.81
N SER A 78 -13.92 21.88 -21.62
CA SER A 78 -12.79 22.01 -22.54
C SER A 78 -12.15 20.64 -22.79
N ARG A 79 -11.46 20.49 -23.92
CA ARG A 79 -10.66 19.29 -24.19
C ARG A 79 -9.39 19.35 -23.35
N CYS A 80 -9.02 18.24 -22.73
CA CYS A 80 -7.73 18.10 -22.07
C CYS A 80 -6.68 17.54 -23.03
N GLN A 81 -5.40 17.78 -22.71
CA GLN A 81 -4.30 17.11 -23.40
C GLN A 81 -4.27 15.63 -23.04
N LEU A 82 -3.93 14.76 -24.00
CA LEU A 82 -3.83 13.31 -23.79
C LEU A 82 -2.99 12.95 -22.56
N LYS A 83 -1.83 13.60 -22.41
CA LYS A 83 -0.90 13.38 -21.29
C LYS A 83 -1.51 13.65 -19.91
N ILE A 84 -2.48 14.57 -19.82
CA ILE A 84 -3.19 14.85 -18.57
C ILE A 84 -4.19 13.73 -18.30
N MET A 85 -4.93 13.31 -19.32
CA MET A 85 -5.86 12.19 -19.21
C MET A 85 -5.14 10.89 -18.82
N GLU A 86 -4.00 10.59 -19.42
CA GLU A 86 -3.19 9.40 -19.09
C GLU A 86 -2.72 9.41 -17.63
N LYS A 87 -2.33 10.58 -17.10
CA LYS A 87 -1.97 10.71 -15.68
C LYS A 87 -3.17 10.43 -14.77
N ILE A 88 -4.32 11.03 -15.05
CA ILE A 88 -5.55 10.81 -14.28
C ILE A 88 -5.97 9.33 -14.34
N HIS A 89 -5.98 8.75 -15.54
CA HIS A 89 -6.25 7.33 -15.74
C HIS A 89 -5.31 6.45 -14.91
N GLY A 90 -4.00 6.73 -14.91
CA GLY A 90 -3.03 6.01 -14.09
C GLY A 90 -3.33 6.06 -12.59
N TYR A 91 -3.74 7.22 -12.06
CA TYR A 91 -4.15 7.34 -10.65
C TYR A 91 -5.41 6.52 -10.35
N LEU A 92 -6.41 6.56 -11.24
CA LEU A 92 -7.66 5.81 -11.10
C LEU A 92 -7.44 4.30 -11.19
N CYS A 93 -6.60 3.84 -12.10
CA CYS A 93 -6.19 2.44 -12.16
C CYS A 93 -5.48 2.01 -10.87
N HIS A 94 -4.55 2.83 -10.35
CA HIS A 94 -3.84 2.48 -9.12
C HIS A 94 -4.79 2.31 -7.92
N CYS A 95 -5.82 3.14 -7.78
CA CYS A 95 -6.76 3.03 -6.65
C CYS A 95 -7.90 2.01 -6.85
N SER A 96 -8.20 1.62 -8.10
CA SER A 96 -9.27 0.64 -8.40
C SER A 96 -8.81 -0.82 -8.36
N PHE A 97 -7.50 -1.08 -8.46
CA PHE A 97 -6.94 -2.44 -8.39
C PHE A 97 -6.93 -3.07 -6.99
N VAL A 98 -7.50 -2.40 -5.98
CA VAL A 98 -7.53 -2.84 -4.57
C VAL A 98 -8.80 -3.63 -4.21
N TYR A 99 -9.45 -4.27 -5.19
CA TYR A 99 -10.66 -5.07 -5.00
C TYR A 99 -10.40 -6.57 -5.08
#